data_AF-A0A6J0BK26-F1
#
_entry.id   AF-A0A6J0BK26-F1
#
_cell.length_a   1.000
_cell.length_b   1.000
_cell.length_c   1.000
_cell.angle_alpha   90.00
_cell.angle_beta   90.00
_cell.angle_gamma   90.00
#
_symmetry.space_group_name_H-M   'P 1'
#
loop_
_entity.id
_entity.type
_entity.pdbx_description
1 polymer ?
#
loop_
_entity_poly.entity_id
_entity_poly.type
_entity_poly.pdbx_seq_one_letter_code
_entity_poly.pdbx_strand_id
1 'polypeptide(L)'
;MESIYFVGVDVGTGSARAAIVSSNGKLINMATCPIKTFNPRPNFFEQSSDDIWSAVCNVVKTVTKDVSEEKIKGIGFDATCSLVALDEHGRPVTVSPTGNDEQNVILWMDHRAEAESAFINSTKDEMLRYVGGKISLEMETPKMLWMKKNMPTSWLRAKMLFDLPDFLTWRATRSQSRSLCSLVCKWNYKAGPDGNNGWNAEFFNKIGLSDLSEDNWRKIGTHVKPPGDPVALGLTAEAANELGLSPKTPVGTSIIDAHAGGLGMIGCSVPGVPNNFSSRLSLICGTSTCHMAISDKEITVDGVWGPYYSVMIPRFWLSEGGQSATGKLLDHIINSHPATASIMHQLTGKMSSSQAYSTIFVGPSDIASKKEFASGCSISDQEHSCLARFPWKSFAVSRCKTSGNDFRPIFIFRSRGSCSSVLGNYSSLSVWNQTHNRSTHVIRP
;
A
#
# COMPACT_ATOMS: atom_id res chain seq x y z
N MET A 1 21.95 -30.28 -11.54
CA MET A 1 20.58 -29.91 -11.95
C MET A 1 20.69 -28.63 -12.76
N GLU A 2 20.02 -28.55 -13.90
CA GLU A 2 19.90 -27.28 -14.61
C GLU A 2 19.17 -26.28 -13.70
N SER A 3 19.77 -25.10 -13.51
CA SER A 3 19.18 -24.04 -12.71
C SER A 3 17.94 -23.50 -13.42
N ILE A 4 16.75 -23.75 -12.85
CA ILE A 4 15.50 -23.10 -13.26
C ILE A 4 15.31 -21.80 -12.48
N TYR A 5 14.62 -20.85 -13.12
CA TYR A 5 14.43 -19.49 -12.59
C TYR A 5 12.96 -19.06 -12.65
N PHE A 6 12.63 -18.09 -11.80
CA PHE A 6 11.34 -17.42 -11.73
C PHE A 6 11.54 -15.91 -11.73
N VAL A 7 10.61 -15.18 -12.33
CA VAL A 7 10.62 -13.71 -12.36
C VAL A 7 9.51 -13.18 -11.44
N GLY A 8 9.85 -12.32 -10.50
CA GLY A 8 8.90 -11.52 -9.73
C GLY A 8 8.93 -10.07 -10.22
N VAL A 9 7.76 -9.49 -10.47
CA VAL A 9 7.59 -8.09 -10.86
C VAL A 9 6.78 -7.37 -9.78
N ASP A 10 7.32 -6.26 -9.28
CA ASP A 10 6.73 -5.42 -8.24
C ASP A 10 6.56 -3.99 -8.78
N VAL A 11 5.32 -3.56 -8.95
CA VAL A 11 4.98 -2.19 -9.37
C VAL A 11 4.55 -1.36 -8.15
N GLY A 12 5.55 -0.74 -7.53
CA GLY A 12 5.37 0.20 -6.43
C GLY A 12 4.91 1.59 -6.90
N THR A 13 4.85 2.54 -5.95
CA THR A 13 4.35 3.90 -6.21
C THR A 13 5.17 4.69 -7.24
N GLY A 14 6.50 4.56 -7.22
CA GLY A 14 7.40 5.39 -8.04
C GLY A 14 8.23 4.63 -9.08
N SER A 15 8.14 3.30 -9.11
CA SER A 15 8.91 2.48 -10.04
C SER A 15 8.32 1.09 -10.23
N ALA A 16 8.49 0.52 -11.42
CA ALA A 16 8.43 -0.92 -11.63
C ALA A 16 9.79 -1.56 -11.31
N ARG A 17 9.76 -2.73 -10.67
CA ARG A 17 10.94 -3.53 -10.32
C ARG A 17 10.74 -4.95 -10.83
N ALA A 18 11.83 -5.60 -11.23
CA ALA A 18 11.82 -7.03 -11.48
C ALA A 18 13.02 -7.68 -10.81
N ALA A 19 12.82 -8.90 -10.32
CA ALA A 19 13.85 -9.76 -9.78
C ALA A 19 13.76 -11.14 -10.44
N ILE A 20 14.91 -11.68 -10.85
CA ILE A 20 15.02 -13.09 -11.23
C ILE A 20 15.63 -13.88 -10.07
N VAL A 21 14.95 -14.94 -9.68
CA VAL A 21 15.32 -15.80 -8.56
C VAL A 21 15.46 -17.25 -9.03
N SER A 22 16.39 -18.00 -8.45
CA SER A 22 16.48 -19.45 -8.69
C SER A 22 15.42 -20.22 -7.91
N SER A 23 15.22 -21.50 -8.24
CA SER A 23 14.28 -22.39 -7.54
C SER A 23 14.45 -22.54 -6.03
N ASN A 24 15.63 -22.22 -5.50
CA ASN A 24 15.89 -22.20 -4.05
C ASN A 24 15.73 -20.81 -3.41
N GLY A 25 15.16 -19.84 -4.13
CA GLY A 25 14.88 -18.49 -3.64
C GLY A 25 16.10 -17.54 -3.63
N LYS A 26 17.24 -17.92 -4.22
CA LYS A 26 18.39 -17.02 -4.33
C LYS A 26 18.13 -15.96 -5.40
N LEU A 27 18.29 -14.69 -5.03
CA LEU A 27 18.29 -13.56 -5.95
C LEU A 27 19.49 -13.63 -6.89
N ILE A 28 19.23 -13.58 -8.19
CA ILE A 28 20.25 -13.65 -9.25
C ILE A 28 20.54 -12.26 -9.80
N ASN A 29 19.49 -11.51 -10.13
CA ASN A 29 19.59 -10.14 -10.65
C ASN A 29 18.30 -9.36 -10.32
N MET A 30 18.41 -8.04 -10.28
CA MET A 30 17.29 -7.13 -10.03
C MET A 30 17.46 -5.85 -10.86
N ALA A 31 16.35 -5.30 -11.34
CA ALA A 31 16.32 -4.03 -12.06
C ALA A 31 15.13 -3.18 -11.61
N THR A 32 15.27 -1.87 -11.77
CA THR A 32 14.27 -0.86 -11.41
C THR A 32 14.12 0.13 -12.56
N CYS A 33 12.89 0.48 -12.90
CA CYS A 33 12.58 1.51 -13.88
C CYS A 33 11.55 2.48 -13.28
N PRO A 34 11.82 3.80 -13.23
CA PRO A 34 10.86 4.78 -12.74
C PRO A 34 9.56 4.77 -13.56
N ILE A 35 8.43 5.02 -12.90
CA ILE A 35 7.13 5.24 -13.55
C ILE A 35 6.66 6.65 -13.28
N LYS A 36 5.92 7.23 -14.21
CA LYS A 36 5.47 8.62 -14.14
C LYS A 36 4.21 8.74 -13.29
N THR A 37 4.24 9.66 -12.33
CA THR A 37 3.05 10.09 -11.56
C THR A 37 2.64 11.48 -11.99
N PHE A 38 1.35 11.63 -12.30
CA PHE A 38 0.70 12.89 -12.61
C PHE A 38 -0.02 13.41 -11.35
N ASN A 39 0.02 14.72 -11.14
CA ASN A 39 -0.72 15.38 -10.07
C ASN A 39 -1.43 16.62 -10.65
N PRO A 40 -2.59 16.45 -11.31
CA PRO A 40 -3.25 17.55 -12.00
C PRO A 40 -3.83 18.60 -11.06
N ARG A 41 -4.10 18.24 -9.80
CA ARG A 41 -4.59 19.13 -8.72
C ARG A 41 -4.39 18.48 -7.35
N PRO A 42 -4.53 19.23 -6.23
CA PRO A 42 -4.42 18.66 -4.88
C PRO A 42 -5.32 17.43 -4.71
N ASN A 43 -4.79 16.41 -4.02
CA ASN A 43 -5.41 15.11 -3.77
C ASN A 43 -5.58 14.19 -4.99
N PHE A 44 -5.22 14.64 -6.20
CA PHE A 44 -5.30 13.82 -7.41
C PHE A 44 -3.90 13.28 -7.73
N PHE A 45 -3.78 11.96 -7.72
CA PHE A 45 -2.57 11.22 -8.09
C PHE A 45 -2.93 10.17 -9.14
N GLU A 46 -2.34 10.31 -10.31
CA GLU A 46 -2.69 9.52 -11.49
C GLU A 46 -1.45 8.90 -12.12
N GLN A 47 -1.63 7.80 -12.84
CA GLN A 47 -0.57 7.14 -13.61
C GLN A 47 -1.09 6.69 -14.97
N SER A 48 -0.19 6.15 -15.79
CA SER A 48 -0.50 5.55 -17.08
C SER A 48 -0.26 4.06 -17.05
N SER A 49 -1.26 3.27 -17.44
CA SER A 49 -1.12 1.82 -17.53
C SER A 49 -0.09 1.39 -18.59
N ASP A 50 0.04 2.17 -19.66
CA ASP A 50 0.98 1.90 -20.76
C ASP A 50 2.43 2.26 -20.38
N ASP A 51 2.64 3.35 -19.65
CA ASP A 51 3.94 3.70 -19.04
C ASP A 51 4.39 2.61 -18.07
N ILE A 52 3.49 2.17 -17.19
CA ILE A 52 3.75 1.09 -16.23
C ILE A 52 4.13 -0.21 -16.95
N TRP A 53 3.35 -0.63 -17.96
CA TRP A 53 3.65 -1.86 -18.69
C TRP A 53 4.98 -1.78 -19.45
N SER A 54 5.29 -0.62 -20.04
CA SER A 54 6.57 -0.38 -20.70
C SER A 54 7.75 -0.48 -19.72
N ALA A 55 7.60 0.10 -18.52
CA ALA A 55 8.60 0.01 -17.46
C ALA A 55 8.79 -1.44 -16.98
N VAL A 56 7.70 -2.20 -16.83
CA VAL A 56 7.72 -3.65 -16.51
C VAL A 56 8.49 -4.43 -17.58
N CYS A 57 8.18 -4.22 -18.85
CA CYS A 57 8.89 -4.88 -19.95
C CYS A 57 10.39 -4.60 -19.94
N ASN A 58 10.78 -3.35 -19.65
CA ASN A 58 12.17 -2.95 -19.56
C ASN A 58 12.91 -3.69 -18.42
N VAL A 59 12.34 -3.69 -17.20
CA VAL A 59 13.00 -4.35 -16.06
C VAL A 59 13.07 -5.86 -16.22
N VAL A 60 12.04 -6.49 -16.80
CA VAL A 60 12.04 -7.94 -17.05
C VAL A 60 13.14 -8.30 -18.06
N LYS A 61 13.19 -7.65 -19.22
CA LYS A 61 14.26 -7.84 -20.21
C LYS A 61 15.66 -7.63 -19.61
N THR A 62 15.80 -6.62 -18.74
CA THR A 62 17.07 -6.31 -18.10
C THR A 62 17.54 -7.43 -17.18
N VAL A 63 16.66 -8.01 -16.36
CA VAL A 63 17.05 -9.08 -15.44
C VAL A 63 17.25 -10.43 -16.13
N THR A 64 16.58 -10.67 -17.26
CA THR A 64 16.64 -11.95 -17.98
C THR A 64 17.66 -12.00 -19.10
N LYS A 65 18.33 -10.89 -19.44
CA LYS A 65 19.24 -10.77 -20.61
C LYS A 65 20.30 -11.87 -20.74
N ASP A 66 20.79 -12.42 -19.63
CA ASP A 66 21.86 -13.43 -19.59
C ASP A 66 21.33 -14.84 -19.28
N VAL A 67 20.00 -15.03 -19.29
CA VAL A 67 19.33 -16.29 -18.95
C VAL A 67 18.51 -16.77 -20.14
N SER A 68 18.78 -18.00 -20.57
CA SER A 68 17.99 -18.68 -21.61
C SER A 68 16.51 -18.72 -21.24
N GLU A 69 15.63 -18.29 -22.15
CA GLU A 69 14.20 -18.18 -21.87
C GLU A 69 13.58 -19.51 -21.42
N GLU A 70 14.07 -20.66 -21.91
CA GLU A 70 13.53 -21.97 -21.53
C GLU A 70 13.79 -22.31 -20.07
N LYS A 71 14.74 -21.65 -19.41
CA LYS A 71 15.02 -21.83 -17.97
C LYS A 71 14.08 -21.02 -17.08
N ILE A 72 13.33 -20.07 -17.65
CA ILE A 72 12.36 -19.25 -16.90
C ILE A 72 11.04 -20.00 -16.85
N LYS A 73 10.69 -20.52 -15.67
CA LYS A 73 9.55 -21.43 -15.47
C LYS A 73 8.29 -20.75 -14.94
N GLY A 74 8.34 -19.45 -14.71
CA GLY A 74 7.16 -18.68 -14.36
C GLY A 74 7.46 -17.22 -14.09
N ILE A 75 6.41 -16.41 -14.16
CA ILE A 75 6.42 -14.99 -13.81
C ILE A 75 5.24 -14.68 -12.87
N GLY A 76 5.48 -13.87 -11.85
CA GLY A 76 4.47 -13.36 -10.92
C GLY A 76 4.47 -11.83 -10.90
N PHE A 77 3.29 -11.25 -10.66
CA PHE A 77 3.08 -9.81 -10.63
C PHE A 77 2.44 -9.38 -9.32
N ASP A 78 3.06 -8.42 -8.65
CA ASP A 78 2.47 -7.63 -7.59
C ASP A 78 2.54 -6.14 -7.90
N ALA A 79 1.62 -5.37 -7.32
CA ALA A 79 1.55 -3.93 -7.51
C ALA A 79 0.79 -3.25 -6.37
N THR A 80 0.91 -1.93 -6.29
CA THR A 80 0.00 -1.11 -5.47
C THR A 80 -1.47 -1.37 -5.85
N CYS A 81 -2.39 -1.28 -4.88
CA CYS A 81 -3.83 -1.36 -5.14
C CYS A 81 -4.36 -0.05 -5.76
N SER A 82 -4.06 0.15 -7.05
CA SER A 82 -4.48 1.31 -7.85
C SER A 82 -5.56 0.92 -8.86
N LEU A 83 -6.47 1.83 -9.20
CA LEU A 83 -7.58 1.58 -10.14
C LEU A 83 -7.13 1.81 -11.57
N VAL A 84 -7.25 0.82 -12.46
CA VAL A 84 -7.01 0.97 -13.90
C VAL A 84 -8.34 0.94 -14.65
N ALA A 85 -8.57 1.90 -15.55
CA ALA A 85 -9.74 1.95 -16.40
C ALA A 85 -9.40 1.74 -17.88
N LEU A 86 -10.11 0.79 -18.51
CA LEU A 86 -9.95 0.45 -19.93
C LEU A 86 -11.31 0.31 -20.64
N ASP A 87 -11.33 0.56 -21.94
CA ASP A 87 -12.49 0.32 -22.80
C ASP A 87 -12.64 -1.16 -23.19
N GLU A 88 -13.62 -1.49 -24.03
CA GLU A 88 -13.88 -2.88 -24.48
C GLU A 88 -12.74 -3.50 -25.28
N HIS A 89 -11.88 -2.68 -25.89
CA HIS A 89 -10.73 -3.10 -26.68
C HIS A 89 -9.44 -3.11 -25.85
N GLY A 90 -9.54 -2.82 -24.54
CA GLY A 90 -8.38 -2.75 -23.66
C GLY A 90 -7.54 -1.49 -23.84
N ARG A 91 -8.10 -0.43 -24.42
CA ARG A 91 -7.42 0.87 -24.54
C ARG A 91 -7.66 1.73 -23.28
N PRO A 92 -6.68 2.55 -22.88
CA PRO A 92 -6.82 3.47 -21.76
C PRO A 92 -8.08 4.35 -21.83
N VAL A 93 -8.79 4.48 -20.70
CA VAL A 93 -9.91 5.41 -20.54
C VAL A 93 -9.56 6.40 -19.46
N THR A 94 -9.54 7.69 -19.80
CA THR A 94 -9.17 8.74 -18.87
C THR A 94 -9.98 8.69 -17.57
N VAL A 95 -9.25 8.73 -16.45
CA VAL A 95 -9.77 8.97 -15.10
C VAL A 95 -9.38 10.36 -14.61
N SER A 96 -8.87 11.20 -15.51
CA SER A 96 -8.30 12.50 -15.21
C SER A 96 -9.23 13.64 -15.59
N PRO A 97 -9.30 14.73 -14.79
CA PRO A 97 -9.96 15.96 -15.23
C PRO A 97 -9.26 16.60 -16.44
N THR A 98 -8.04 16.18 -16.79
CA THR A 98 -7.33 16.64 -17.99
C THR A 98 -7.96 16.11 -19.29
N GLY A 99 -8.74 15.02 -19.21
CA GLY A 99 -9.32 14.35 -20.37
C GLY A 99 -8.34 13.52 -21.21
N ASN A 100 -7.05 13.44 -20.81
CA ASN A 100 -6.06 12.62 -21.51
C ASN A 100 -6.22 11.14 -21.12
N ASP A 101 -6.41 10.27 -22.11
CA ASP A 101 -6.55 8.83 -21.92
C ASP A 101 -5.30 8.15 -21.38
N GLU A 102 -4.11 8.73 -21.56
CA GLU A 102 -2.89 8.21 -20.92
C GLU A 102 -2.97 8.25 -19.39
N GLN A 103 -3.78 9.14 -18.81
CA GLN A 103 -4.03 9.21 -17.36
C GLN A 103 -5.26 8.37 -17.03
N ASN A 104 -5.11 7.04 -17.08
CA ASN A 104 -6.16 6.05 -16.86
C ASN A 104 -6.03 5.23 -15.58
N VAL A 105 -5.08 5.59 -14.70
CA VAL A 105 -4.88 4.94 -13.41
C VAL A 105 -5.14 5.94 -12.29
N ILE A 106 -6.05 5.63 -11.36
CA ILE A 106 -6.20 6.35 -10.09
C ILE A 106 -5.27 5.68 -9.07
N LEU A 107 -4.19 6.36 -8.67
CA LEU A 107 -3.18 5.82 -7.77
C LEU A 107 -3.78 5.49 -6.39
N TRP A 108 -3.22 4.50 -5.69
CA TRP A 108 -3.70 4.07 -4.37
C TRP A 108 -3.85 5.23 -3.36
N MET A 109 -2.87 6.16 -3.34
CA MET A 109 -2.83 7.31 -2.43
C MET A 109 -3.66 8.52 -2.91
N ASP A 110 -4.44 8.37 -3.97
CA ASP A 110 -5.34 9.41 -4.45
C ASP A 110 -6.50 9.59 -3.47
N HIS A 111 -6.75 10.85 -3.09
CA HIS A 111 -7.74 11.21 -2.07
C HIS A 111 -8.99 11.90 -2.63
N ARG A 112 -9.25 11.81 -3.95
CA ARG A 112 -10.38 12.48 -4.59
C ARG A 112 -11.76 12.01 -4.13
N ALA A 113 -11.85 10.76 -3.66
CA ALA A 113 -13.11 10.08 -3.33
C ALA A 113 -13.53 10.24 -1.85
N GLU A 114 -13.12 11.34 -1.20
CA GLU A 114 -13.44 11.61 0.20
C GLU A 114 -14.96 11.66 0.45
N ALA A 115 -15.70 12.37 -0.40
CA ALA A 115 -17.16 12.50 -0.28
C ALA A 115 -17.87 11.15 -0.48
N GLU A 116 -17.39 10.34 -1.43
CA GLU A 116 -17.94 9.02 -1.72
C GLU A 116 -17.66 8.02 -0.58
N SER A 117 -16.45 8.03 -0.02
CA SER A 117 -16.13 7.24 1.18
C SER A 117 -17.01 7.66 2.36
N ALA A 118 -17.19 8.96 2.61
CA ALA A 118 -18.06 9.45 3.67
C ALA A 118 -19.52 8.98 3.48
N PHE A 119 -20.02 9.04 2.25
CA PHE A 119 -21.36 8.54 1.91
C PHE A 119 -21.47 7.03 2.14
N ILE A 120 -20.54 6.21 1.62
CA ILE A 120 -20.56 4.76 1.81
C ILE A 120 -20.52 4.41 3.31
N ASN A 121 -19.67 5.09 4.08
CA ASN A 121 -19.60 4.90 5.53
C ASN A 121 -20.89 5.26 6.27
N SER A 122 -21.64 6.25 5.78
CA SER A 122 -22.93 6.64 6.36
C SER A 122 -24.03 5.57 6.22
N THR A 123 -23.87 4.65 5.26
CA THR A 123 -24.82 3.55 5.03
C THR A 123 -24.80 2.48 6.13
N LYS A 124 -23.73 2.45 6.94
CA LYS A 124 -23.48 1.47 8.01
C LYS A 124 -23.73 0.02 7.55
N ASP A 125 -23.39 -0.26 6.30
CA ASP A 125 -23.62 -1.58 5.71
C ASP A 125 -22.78 -2.67 6.37
N GLU A 126 -23.29 -3.90 6.42
CA GLU A 126 -22.58 -5.02 7.03
C GLU A 126 -21.25 -5.30 6.33
N MET A 127 -21.15 -5.05 5.02
CA MET A 127 -19.91 -5.21 4.26
C MET A 127 -18.75 -4.35 4.79
N LEU A 128 -19.04 -3.28 5.55
CA LEU A 128 -18.01 -2.44 6.16
C LEU A 128 -17.28 -3.14 7.32
N ARG A 129 -17.83 -4.21 7.88
CA ARG A 129 -17.17 -4.98 8.95
C ARG A 129 -15.80 -5.52 8.51
N TYR A 130 -15.67 -5.89 7.24
CA TYR A 130 -14.44 -6.44 6.66
C TYR A 130 -13.35 -5.39 6.41
N VAL A 131 -13.66 -4.10 6.57
CA VAL A 131 -12.70 -3.00 6.41
C VAL A 131 -12.56 -2.22 7.73
N GLY A 132 -12.71 -2.91 8.87
CA GLY A 132 -12.58 -2.32 10.20
C GLY A 132 -13.71 -1.35 10.56
N GLY A 133 -14.87 -1.49 9.92
CA GLY A 133 -16.07 -0.65 10.14
C GLY A 133 -16.10 0.65 9.35
N LYS A 134 -15.02 1.02 8.65
CA LYS A 134 -14.95 2.24 7.86
C LYS A 134 -14.12 2.04 6.58
N ILE A 135 -14.77 2.15 5.42
CA ILE A 135 -14.09 2.07 4.13
C ILE A 135 -13.15 3.27 3.95
N SER A 136 -11.91 3.00 3.53
CA SER A 136 -10.96 4.05 3.16
C SER A 136 -11.32 4.62 1.79
N LEU A 137 -11.12 5.92 1.62
CA LEU A 137 -11.22 6.59 0.32
C LEU A 137 -10.14 6.14 -0.67
N GLU A 138 -9.09 5.47 -0.19
CA GLU A 138 -8.05 4.83 -1.00
C GLU A 138 -8.48 3.48 -1.60
N MET A 139 -9.63 2.92 -1.18
CA MET A 139 -10.17 1.68 -1.74
C MET A 139 -10.93 1.93 -3.06
N GLU A 140 -11.21 0.85 -3.80
CA GLU A 140 -11.68 0.95 -5.17
C GLU A 140 -13.14 1.33 -5.29
N THR A 141 -13.99 0.89 -4.36
CA THR A 141 -15.43 1.20 -4.36
C THR A 141 -15.72 2.71 -4.29
N PRO A 142 -15.11 3.50 -3.37
CA PRO A 142 -15.23 4.96 -3.40
C PRO A 142 -14.73 5.61 -4.69
N LYS A 143 -13.58 5.16 -5.24
CA LYS A 143 -13.01 5.68 -6.50
C LYS A 143 -13.94 5.43 -7.69
N MET A 144 -14.52 4.24 -7.77
CA MET A 144 -15.52 3.90 -8.80
C MET A 144 -16.78 4.77 -8.67
N LEU A 145 -17.28 4.98 -7.46
CA LEU A 145 -18.42 5.87 -7.22
C LEU A 145 -18.10 7.31 -7.61
N TRP A 146 -16.87 7.76 -7.34
CA TRP A 146 -16.41 9.09 -7.73
C TRP A 146 -16.37 9.21 -9.25
N MET A 147 -15.80 8.22 -9.94
CA MET A 147 -15.74 8.19 -11.40
C MET A 147 -17.12 8.20 -12.03
N LYS A 148 -18.08 7.42 -11.50
CA LYS A 148 -19.47 7.41 -11.97
C LYS A 148 -20.14 8.77 -11.87
N LYS A 149 -19.95 9.48 -10.74
CA LYS A 149 -20.57 10.79 -10.48
C LYS A 149 -19.92 11.93 -11.26
N ASN A 150 -18.59 11.93 -11.34
CA ASN A 150 -17.82 13.08 -11.83
C ASN A 150 -17.35 12.92 -13.28
N MET A 151 -17.33 11.69 -13.80
CA MET A 151 -16.85 11.37 -15.16
C MET A 151 -17.80 10.40 -15.88
N PRO A 152 -19.10 10.76 -16.06
CA PRO A 152 -20.10 9.84 -16.61
C PRO A 152 -19.73 9.32 -18.01
N THR A 153 -19.11 10.14 -18.86
CA THR A 153 -18.64 9.71 -20.19
C THR A 153 -17.56 8.63 -20.09
N SER A 154 -16.56 8.81 -19.21
CA SER A 154 -15.53 7.79 -18.97
C SER A 154 -16.13 6.55 -18.31
N TRP A 155 -17.07 6.70 -17.37
CA TRP A 155 -17.73 5.57 -16.71
C TRP A 155 -18.49 4.67 -17.70
N LEU A 156 -19.17 5.26 -18.68
CA LEU A 156 -19.89 4.54 -19.73
C LEU A 156 -18.93 3.84 -20.70
N ARG A 157 -17.81 4.50 -21.06
CA ARG A 157 -16.77 3.97 -21.96
C ARG A 157 -15.94 2.88 -21.32
N ALA A 158 -15.63 3.00 -20.03
CA ALA A 158 -14.87 2.01 -19.28
C ALA A 158 -15.67 0.70 -19.19
N LYS A 159 -15.15 -0.35 -19.84
CA LYS A 159 -15.74 -1.70 -19.82
C LYS A 159 -14.93 -2.67 -18.98
N MET A 160 -13.70 -2.33 -18.62
CA MET A 160 -12.89 -3.09 -17.68
C MET A 160 -12.29 -2.15 -16.64
N LEU A 161 -12.60 -2.42 -15.39
CA LEU A 161 -11.96 -1.84 -14.22
C LEU A 161 -11.14 -2.93 -13.55
N PHE A 162 -9.88 -2.62 -13.29
CA PHE A 162 -8.91 -3.54 -12.72
C PHE A 162 -8.25 -2.91 -11.50
N ASP A 163 -7.94 -3.73 -10.51
CA ASP A 163 -6.85 -3.44 -9.60
C ASP A 163 -5.54 -3.56 -10.40
N LEU A 164 -4.55 -2.70 -10.16
CA LEU A 164 -3.32 -2.69 -10.94
C LEU A 164 -2.60 -4.06 -11.03
N PRO A 165 -2.52 -4.90 -9.97
CA PRO A 165 -2.01 -6.26 -10.09
C PRO A 165 -2.76 -7.10 -11.14
N ASP A 166 -4.09 -7.01 -11.16
CA ASP A 166 -4.93 -7.74 -12.11
C ASP A 166 -4.84 -7.20 -13.53
N PHE A 167 -4.57 -5.89 -13.69
CA PHE A 167 -4.22 -5.32 -14.98
C PHE A 167 -2.94 -5.95 -15.54
N LEU A 168 -1.90 -6.15 -14.71
CA LEU A 168 -0.64 -6.75 -15.15
C LEU A 168 -0.83 -8.19 -15.63
N THR A 169 -1.59 -9.00 -14.89
CA THR A 169 -1.88 -10.38 -15.30
C THR A 169 -2.80 -10.43 -16.52
N TRP A 170 -3.78 -9.52 -16.65
CA TRP A 170 -4.59 -9.37 -17.86
C TRP A 170 -3.74 -8.95 -19.07
N ARG A 171 -2.83 -7.99 -18.93
CA ARG A 171 -1.95 -7.54 -20.02
C ARG A 171 -1.02 -8.67 -20.47
N ALA A 172 -0.56 -9.49 -19.53
CA ALA A 172 0.30 -10.65 -19.79
C ALA A 172 -0.43 -11.83 -20.47
N THR A 173 -1.70 -12.08 -20.12
CA THR A 173 -2.40 -13.34 -20.46
C THR A 173 -3.70 -13.18 -21.27
N ARG A 174 -4.22 -11.95 -21.36
CA ARG A 174 -5.57 -11.59 -21.83
C ARG A 174 -6.72 -12.22 -21.04
N SER A 175 -6.43 -12.91 -19.94
CA SER A 175 -7.43 -13.43 -19.03
C SER A 175 -8.09 -12.29 -18.26
N GLN A 176 -9.43 -12.30 -18.16
CA GLN A 176 -10.17 -11.40 -17.28
C GLN A 176 -10.38 -12.00 -15.87
N SER A 177 -9.65 -13.04 -15.49
CA SER A 177 -9.64 -13.48 -14.10
C SER A 177 -9.10 -12.39 -13.17
N ARG A 178 -9.62 -12.33 -11.95
CA ARG A 178 -9.19 -11.39 -10.90
C ARG A 178 -8.55 -12.13 -9.73
N SER A 179 -7.68 -11.46 -9.01
CA SER A 179 -7.12 -12.00 -7.78
C SER A 179 -8.12 -11.92 -6.63
N LEU A 180 -8.26 -13.02 -5.89
CA LEU A 180 -8.99 -13.04 -4.63
C LEU A 180 -8.40 -12.00 -3.65
N CYS A 181 -7.09 -11.76 -3.69
CA CYS A 181 -6.43 -10.76 -2.86
C CYS A 181 -6.98 -9.36 -3.13
N SER A 182 -6.89 -8.89 -4.38
CA SER A 182 -7.35 -7.55 -4.74
C SER A 182 -8.83 -7.37 -4.42
N LEU A 183 -9.68 -8.28 -4.90
CA LEU A 183 -11.13 -8.10 -4.79
C LEU A 183 -11.63 -8.10 -3.34
N VAL A 184 -11.15 -9.05 -2.52
CA VAL A 184 -11.60 -9.15 -1.12
C VAL A 184 -11.08 -7.97 -0.30
N CYS A 185 -9.81 -7.60 -0.48
CA CYS A 185 -9.19 -6.57 0.35
C CYS A 185 -9.67 -5.15 0.00
N LYS A 186 -9.90 -4.83 -1.28
CA LYS A 186 -10.07 -3.44 -1.74
C LYS A 186 -11.36 -3.17 -2.53
N TRP A 187 -12.13 -4.20 -2.90
CA TRP A 187 -13.34 -4.07 -3.73
C TRP A 187 -14.63 -4.51 -3.01
N ASN A 188 -14.56 -4.89 -1.72
CA ASN A 188 -15.69 -5.43 -0.96
C ASN A 188 -16.27 -6.72 -1.59
N TYR A 189 -15.45 -7.56 -2.20
CA TYR A 189 -15.85 -8.91 -2.60
C TYR A 189 -15.92 -9.82 -1.38
N LYS A 190 -17.00 -10.60 -1.25
CA LYS A 190 -17.16 -11.54 -0.13
C LYS A 190 -16.46 -12.85 -0.47
N ALA A 191 -15.62 -13.32 0.45
CA ALA A 191 -15.08 -14.67 0.41
C ALA A 191 -15.06 -15.30 1.80
N GLY A 192 -15.30 -16.61 1.87
CA GLY A 192 -15.38 -17.34 3.13
C GLY A 192 -15.09 -18.85 2.99
N PRO A 193 -14.97 -19.56 4.12
CA PRO A 193 -14.65 -20.99 4.16
C PRO A 193 -15.80 -21.87 3.64
N ASP A 194 -17.02 -21.34 3.56
CA ASP A 194 -18.18 -22.02 3.00
C ASP A 194 -18.15 -22.08 1.47
N GLY A 195 -17.23 -21.36 0.82
CA GLY A 195 -17.10 -21.30 -0.64
C GLY A 195 -18.14 -20.41 -1.32
N ASN A 196 -19.04 -19.77 -0.56
CA ASN A 196 -20.04 -18.83 -1.09
C ASN A 196 -19.40 -17.47 -1.34
N ASN A 197 -18.50 -17.45 -2.32
CA ASN A 197 -17.75 -16.27 -2.72
C ASN A 197 -18.54 -15.48 -3.78
N GLY A 198 -18.57 -14.16 -3.68
CA GLY A 198 -19.29 -13.36 -4.67
C GLY A 198 -19.40 -11.88 -4.35
N TRP A 199 -19.91 -11.14 -5.32
CA TRP A 199 -20.31 -9.75 -5.17
C TRP A 199 -21.61 -9.63 -4.38
N ASN A 200 -21.68 -8.66 -3.46
CA ASN A 200 -22.89 -8.36 -2.72
C ASN A 200 -23.74 -7.34 -3.48
N ALA A 201 -24.74 -7.81 -4.25
CA ALA A 201 -25.61 -6.97 -5.06
C ALA A 201 -26.35 -5.89 -4.25
N GLU A 202 -26.80 -6.24 -3.04
CA GLU A 202 -27.51 -5.31 -2.15
C GLU A 202 -26.61 -4.14 -1.72
N PHE A 203 -25.37 -4.44 -1.33
CA PHE A 203 -24.37 -3.42 -1.01
C PHE A 203 -24.12 -2.47 -2.18
N PHE A 204 -23.83 -3.02 -3.37
CA PHE A 204 -23.56 -2.20 -4.57
C PHE A 204 -24.79 -1.37 -5.00
N ASN A 205 -26.00 -1.90 -4.86
CA ASN A 205 -27.22 -1.15 -5.09
C ASN A 205 -27.36 0.03 -4.11
N LYS A 206 -27.18 -0.23 -2.82
CA LYS A 206 -27.30 0.77 -1.74
C LYS A 206 -26.35 1.96 -1.90
N ILE A 207 -25.15 1.72 -2.43
CA ILE A 207 -24.14 2.77 -2.65
C ILE A 207 -24.23 3.44 -4.04
N GLY A 208 -25.22 3.06 -4.86
CA GLY A 208 -25.45 3.66 -6.17
C GLY A 208 -24.54 3.13 -7.30
N LEU A 209 -24.05 1.90 -7.18
CA LEU A 209 -23.24 1.18 -8.18
C LEU A 209 -23.95 -0.09 -8.70
N SER A 210 -25.29 -0.10 -8.74
CA SER A 210 -26.11 -1.23 -9.20
C SER A 210 -25.84 -1.64 -10.65
N ASP A 211 -25.47 -0.69 -11.50
CA ASP A 211 -25.14 -0.90 -12.92
C ASP A 211 -23.94 -1.84 -13.13
N LEU A 212 -23.08 -2.02 -12.14
CA LEU A 212 -22.00 -3.01 -12.18
C LEU A 212 -22.55 -4.45 -12.25
N SER A 213 -23.74 -4.70 -11.70
CA SER A 213 -24.35 -6.04 -11.66
C SER A 213 -25.12 -6.42 -12.93
N GLU A 214 -25.52 -5.44 -13.76
CA GLU A 214 -26.41 -5.64 -14.92
C GLU A 214 -25.84 -6.60 -15.96
N ASP A 215 -24.52 -6.60 -16.13
CA ASP A 215 -23.79 -7.44 -17.09
C ASP A 215 -22.97 -8.51 -16.37
N ASN A 216 -23.60 -9.14 -15.38
CA ASN A 216 -23.00 -10.16 -14.53
C ASN A 216 -21.63 -9.75 -14.00
N TRP A 217 -21.48 -8.51 -13.51
CA TRP A 217 -20.21 -8.02 -12.94
C TRP A 217 -19.02 -7.99 -13.90
N ARG A 218 -19.21 -8.13 -15.23
CA ARG A 218 -18.11 -8.22 -16.21
C ARG A 218 -17.12 -7.06 -16.08
N LYS A 219 -17.60 -5.85 -15.79
CA LYS A 219 -16.74 -4.65 -15.65
C LYS A 219 -15.71 -4.79 -14.53
N ILE A 220 -16.04 -5.47 -13.43
CA ILE A 220 -15.20 -5.58 -12.23
C ILE A 220 -14.66 -7.00 -11.97
N GLY A 221 -15.16 -8.01 -12.69
CA GLY A 221 -14.64 -9.36 -12.72
C GLY A 221 -15.68 -10.43 -12.35
N THR A 222 -15.70 -11.51 -13.14
CA THR A 222 -16.60 -12.67 -12.98
C THR A 222 -15.90 -13.93 -12.49
N HIS A 223 -14.59 -14.04 -12.76
CA HIS A 223 -13.80 -15.22 -12.45
C HIS A 223 -12.72 -14.83 -11.46
N VAL A 224 -12.73 -15.41 -10.28
CA VAL A 224 -11.81 -15.06 -9.19
C VAL A 224 -10.90 -16.24 -8.90
N LYS A 225 -9.60 -15.99 -8.79
CA LYS A 225 -8.58 -17.01 -8.52
C LYS A 225 -7.81 -16.69 -7.24
N PRO A 226 -7.44 -17.69 -6.43
CA PRO A 226 -6.58 -17.47 -5.28
C PRO A 226 -5.14 -17.12 -5.73
N PRO A 227 -4.36 -16.39 -4.91
CA PRO A 227 -2.95 -16.16 -5.19
C PRO A 227 -2.18 -17.47 -5.43
N GLY A 228 -1.29 -17.47 -6.42
CA GLY A 228 -0.48 -18.64 -6.80
C GLY A 228 -1.11 -19.57 -7.84
N ASP A 229 -2.41 -19.49 -8.10
CA ASP A 229 -3.04 -20.27 -9.18
C ASP A 229 -2.55 -19.81 -10.56
N PRO A 230 -2.43 -20.72 -11.55
CA PRO A 230 -2.08 -20.33 -12.91
C PRO A 230 -3.23 -19.53 -13.57
N VAL A 231 -2.83 -18.50 -14.32
CA VAL A 231 -3.72 -17.65 -15.10
C VAL A 231 -3.70 -18.07 -16.57
N ALA A 232 -4.87 -18.47 -17.09
CA ALA A 232 -5.06 -18.96 -18.45
C ALA A 232 -3.98 -19.98 -18.86
N LEU A 233 -3.39 -19.83 -20.05
CA LEU A 233 -2.32 -20.68 -20.57
C LEU A 233 -0.92 -20.05 -20.41
N GLY A 234 -0.77 -19.08 -19.48
CA GLY A 234 0.44 -18.29 -19.31
C GLY A 234 0.54 -17.11 -20.28
N LEU A 235 1.77 -16.66 -20.55
CA LEU A 235 2.02 -15.51 -21.43
C LEU A 235 1.44 -15.71 -22.82
N THR A 236 0.74 -14.69 -23.32
CA THR A 236 0.41 -14.60 -24.74
C THR A 236 1.67 -14.41 -25.59
N ALA A 237 1.61 -14.69 -26.89
CA ALA A 237 2.73 -14.44 -27.79
C ALA A 237 3.14 -12.95 -27.83
N GLU A 238 2.15 -12.04 -27.77
CA GLU A 238 2.38 -10.59 -27.72
C GLU A 238 3.15 -10.21 -26.45
N ALA A 239 2.63 -10.58 -25.27
CA ALA A 239 3.26 -10.24 -24.00
C ALA A 239 4.64 -10.89 -23.84
N ALA A 240 4.81 -12.13 -24.31
CA ALA A 240 6.08 -12.83 -24.33
C ALA A 240 7.15 -12.05 -25.13
N ASN A 241 6.79 -11.56 -26.32
CA ASN A 241 7.67 -10.72 -27.14
C ASN A 241 7.99 -9.36 -26.47
N GLU A 242 6.99 -8.73 -25.85
CA GLU A 242 7.18 -7.46 -25.12
C GLU A 242 8.10 -7.63 -23.89
N LEU A 243 7.98 -8.76 -23.18
CA LEU A 243 8.76 -9.09 -21.98
C LEU A 243 10.12 -9.74 -22.26
N GLY A 244 10.36 -10.23 -23.48
CA GLY A 244 11.58 -11.00 -23.81
C GLY A 244 11.60 -12.36 -23.12
N LEU A 245 10.46 -13.06 -23.15
CA LEU A 245 10.25 -14.39 -22.56
C LEU A 245 9.58 -15.31 -23.58
N SER A 246 9.54 -16.61 -23.27
CA SER A 246 8.85 -17.58 -24.13
C SER A 246 7.31 -17.50 -23.98
N PRO A 247 6.55 -17.65 -25.08
CA PRO A 247 5.10 -17.81 -25.01
C PRO A 247 4.72 -19.00 -24.13
N LYS A 248 3.57 -18.89 -23.45
CA LYS A 248 3.06 -19.90 -22.49
C LYS A 248 3.92 -20.06 -21.23
N THR A 249 4.92 -19.22 -20.97
CA THR A 249 5.54 -19.15 -19.64
C THR A 249 4.44 -18.95 -18.60
N PRO A 250 4.33 -19.82 -17.56
CA PRO A 250 3.27 -19.74 -16.57
C PRO A 250 3.21 -18.38 -15.89
N VAL A 251 1.99 -17.85 -15.73
CA VAL A 251 1.73 -16.61 -15.01
C VAL A 251 0.94 -16.95 -13.75
N GLY A 252 1.47 -16.58 -12.59
CA GLY A 252 0.76 -16.71 -11.32
C GLY A 252 -0.34 -15.65 -11.18
N THR A 253 -1.42 -15.99 -10.49
CA THR A 253 -2.47 -15.02 -10.13
C THR A 253 -1.85 -13.88 -9.32
N SER A 254 -2.24 -12.66 -9.67
CA SER A 254 -1.73 -11.41 -9.10
C SER A 254 -1.95 -11.31 -7.59
N ILE A 255 -1.21 -10.43 -6.94
CA ILE A 255 -1.35 -10.13 -5.52
C ILE A 255 -1.00 -8.66 -5.26
N ILE A 256 -1.57 -8.03 -4.23
CA ILE A 256 -1.20 -6.66 -3.85
C ILE A 256 0.24 -6.67 -3.28
N ASP A 257 1.02 -5.62 -3.55
CA ASP A 257 2.43 -5.46 -3.15
C ASP A 257 2.72 -5.81 -1.68
N ALA A 258 1.97 -5.24 -0.74
CA ALA A 258 2.14 -5.53 0.67
C ALA A 258 1.86 -7.00 1.00
N HIS A 259 0.91 -7.62 0.28
CA HIS A 259 0.54 -9.02 0.48
C HIS A 259 1.57 -9.97 -0.15
N ALA A 260 2.24 -9.57 -1.23
CA ALA A 260 3.41 -10.25 -1.77
C ALA A 260 4.57 -10.22 -0.76
N GLY A 261 4.85 -9.06 -0.17
CA GLY A 261 5.81 -8.93 0.92
C GLY A 261 5.43 -9.80 2.13
N GLY A 262 4.15 -9.82 2.50
CA GLY A 262 3.61 -10.69 3.55
C GLY A 262 3.87 -12.17 3.26
N LEU A 263 3.58 -12.63 2.05
CA LEU A 263 3.83 -14.00 1.58
C LEU A 263 5.34 -14.34 1.61
N GLY A 264 6.19 -13.43 1.12
CA GLY A 264 7.64 -13.62 1.10
C GLY A 264 8.26 -13.72 2.50
N MET A 265 7.65 -13.08 3.52
CA MET A 265 8.18 -13.04 4.88
C MET A 265 7.58 -14.10 5.81
N ILE A 266 6.28 -14.40 5.70
CA ILE A 266 5.58 -15.23 6.69
C ILE A 266 6.15 -16.65 6.78
N GLY A 267 6.71 -17.15 5.67
CA GLY A 267 7.36 -18.46 5.55
C GLY A 267 8.81 -18.54 6.03
N CYS A 268 9.44 -17.43 6.43
CA CYS A 268 10.86 -17.42 6.81
C CYS A 268 11.16 -18.30 8.03
N SER A 269 12.10 -19.25 7.93
CA SER A 269 12.52 -20.05 9.08
C SER A 269 13.50 -19.26 9.96
N VAL A 270 13.18 -19.07 11.24
CA VAL A 270 14.04 -18.39 12.21
C VAL A 270 14.34 -19.36 13.36
N PRO A 271 15.62 -19.63 13.68
CA PRO A 271 15.99 -20.52 14.79
C PRO A 271 15.32 -20.09 16.10
N GLY A 272 14.69 -21.04 16.79
CA GLY A 272 14.00 -20.79 18.07
C GLY A 272 12.61 -20.17 17.95
N VAL A 273 12.13 -19.84 16.74
CA VAL A 273 10.77 -19.31 16.51
C VAL A 273 9.91 -20.41 15.86
N PRO A 274 8.72 -20.72 16.39
CA PRO A 274 7.83 -21.71 15.79
C PRO A 274 7.50 -21.40 14.32
N ASN A 275 7.39 -22.44 13.50
CA ASN A 275 6.94 -22.34 12.10
C ASN A 275 5.42 -22.17 11.95
N ASN A 276 4.71 -21.87 13.05
CA ASN A 276 3.30 -21.55 13.01
C ASN A 276 3.12 -20.13 12.46
N PHE A 277 2.40 -20.00 11.34
CA PHE A 277 2.13 -18.70 10.74
C PHE A 277 1.29 -17.79 11.65
N SER A 278 0.39 -18.36 12.46
CA SER A 278 -0.49 -17.57 13.34
C SER A 278 0.19 -17.00 14.58
N SER A 279 1.46 -17.33 14.82
CA SER A 279 2.27 -16.69 15.87
C SER A 279 3.21 -15.61 15.32
N ARG A 280 3.00 -15.15 14.08
CA ARG A 280 3.90 -14.24 13.36
C ARG A 280 3.14 -13.00 12.88
N LEU A 281 3.85 -11.88 12.87
CA LEU A 281 3.41 -10.61 12.30
C LEU A 281 4.42 -10.20 11.23
N SER A 282 3.95 -10.07 9.99
CA SER A 282 4.75 -9.51 8.91
C SER A 282 4.63 -7.99 8.91
N LEU A 283 5.74 -7.27 9.07
CA LEU A 283 5.80 -5.82 8.93
C LEU A 283 6.40 -5.48 7.56
N ILE A 284 5.56 -4.96 6.67
CA ILE A 284 5.96 -4.61 5.31
C ILE A 284 6.25 -3.13 5.28
N CYS A 285 7.52 -2.78 5.48
CA CYS A 285 7.98 -1.42 5.66
C CYS A 285 8.31 -0.75 4.32
N GLY A 286 7.87 0.49 4.15
CA GLY A 286 8.20 1.35 3.03
C GLY A 286 7.84 2.80 3.32
N THR A 287 7.29 3.50 2.33
CA THR A 287 6.73 4.86 2.50
C THR A 287 5.67 4.88 3.61
N SER A 288 4.82 3.86 3.65
CA SER A 288 3.91 3.45 4.71
C SER A 288 4.31 2.05 5.21
N THR A 289 3.70 1.58 6.31
CA THR A 289 3.93 0.21 6.80
C THR A 289 2.63 -0.56 6.94
N CYS A 290 2.55 -1.73 6.31
CA CYS A 290 1.45 -2.68 6.49
C CYS A 290 1.83 -3.74 7.54
N HIS A 291 0.87 -4.08 8.40
CA HIS A 291 1.00 -5.07 9.48
C HIS A 291 0.08 -6.23 9.17
N MET A 292 0.64 -7.39 8.84
CA MET A 292 -0.11 -8.54 8.36
C MET A 292 -0.01 -9.71 9.34
N ALA A 293 -1.16 -10.09 9.90
CA ALA A 293 -1.29 -11.25 10.78
C ALA A 293 -2.31 -12.23 10.19
N ILE A 294 -2.03 -13.53 10.30
CA ILE A 294 -2.95 -14.56 9.79
C ILE A 294 -3.47 -15.48 10.89
N SER A 295 -4.71 -15.91 10.77
CA SER A 295 -5.36 -16.83 11.71
C SER A 295 -6.14 -17.92 10.98
N ASP A 296 -6.25 -19.09 11.60
CA ASP A 296 -7.18 -20.15 11.21
C ASP A 296 -8.64 -19.82 11.57
N LYS A 297 -8.87 -18.76 12.35
CA LYS A 297 -10.18 -18.31 12.81
C LYS A 297 -10.52 -16.94 12.25
N GLU A 298 -11.82 -16.69 12.06
CA GLU A 298 -12.34 -15.36 11.72
C GLU A 298 -12.24 -14.46 12.96
N ILE A 299 -11.36 -13.46 12.93
CA ILE A 299 -11.15 -12.51 14.03
C ILE A 299 -11.37 -11.10 13.50
N THR A 300 -12.39 -10.42 14.04
CA THR A 300 -12.65 -9.00 13.73
C THR A 300 -12.00 -8.11 14.79
N VAL A 301 -11.34 -7.04 14.36
CA VAL A 301 -10.69 -6.07 15.24
C VAL A 301 -11.04 -4.66 14.75
N ASP A 302 -11.61 -3.84 15.63
CA ASP A 302 -12.00 -2.47 15.30
C ASP A 302 -10.80 -1.66 14.79
N GLY A 303 -10.98 -1.02 13.62
CA GLY A 303 -9.94 -0.20 12.98
C GLY A 303 -8.83 -0.98 12.27
N VAL A 304 -8.90 -2.32 12.21
CA VAL A 304 -8.01 -3.16 11.41
C VAL A 304 -8.80 -3.72 10.24
N TRP A 305 -8.22 -3.68 9.04
CA TRP A 305 -8.86 -4.26 7.86
C TRP A 305 -8.84 -5.79 7.92
N GLY A 306 -9.82 -6.42 7.29
CA GLY A 306 -10.12 -7.84 7.44
C GLY A 306 -11.21 -8.11 8.47
N PRO A 307 -11.45 -9.39 8.83
CA PRO A 307 -10.68 -10.56 8.41
C PRO A 307 -10.97 -10.96 6.94
N TYR A 308 -9.91 -11.17 6.16
CA TYR A 308 -10.00 -11.53 4.74
C TYR A 308 -9.63 -12.99 4.50
N TYR A 309 -10.54 -13.80 3.95
CA TYR A 309 -10.30 -15.23 3.79
C TYR A 309 -9.47 -15.57 2.54
N SER A 310 -8.42 -16.36 2.71
CA SER A 310 -7.57 -16.94 1.64
C SER A 310 -6.90 -15.93 0.70
N VAL A 311 -6.76 -14.66 1.12
CA VAL A 311 -6.20 -13.58 0.29
C VAL A 311 -4.67 -13.53 0.23
N MET A 312 -3.98 -14.30 1.07
CA MET A 312 -2.51 -14.36 1.11
C MET A 312 -2.02 -15.80 1.28
N ILE A 313 -2.50 -16.51 2.30
CA ILE A 313 -2.23 -17.93 2.51
C ILE A 313 -3.56 -18.70 2.39
N PRO A 314 -3.64 -19.77 1.57
CA PRO A 314 -4.87 -20.54 1.41
C PRO A 314 -5.42 -21.06 2.74
N ARG A 315 -6.74 -20.91 2.94
CA ARG A 315 -7.50 -21.32 4.14
C ARG A 315 -7.23 -20.54 5.43
N PHE A 316 -6.45 -19.46 5.37
CA PHE A 316 -6.25 -18.55 6.50
C PHE A 316 -7.03 -17.26 6.31
N TRP A 317 -7.41 -16.65 7.43
CA TRP A 317 -7.90 -15.28 7.51
C TRP A 317 -6.72 -14.32 7.69
N LEU A 318 -6.71 -13.22 6.94
CA LEU A 318 -5.73 -12.14 7.08
C LEU A 318 -6.38 -10.94 7.79
N SER A 319 -5.68 -10.40 8.79
CA SER A 319 -5.92 -9.06 9.33
C SER A 319 -4.80 -8.13 8.86
N GLU A 320 -5.18 -6.99 8.30
CA GLU A 320 -4.29 -5.98 7.71
C GLU A 320 -4.41 -4.68 8.52
N GLY A 321 -3.39 -4.40 9.34
CA GLY A 321 -3.20 -3.10 9.96
C GLY A 321 -2.33 -2.20 9.09
N GLY A 322 -2.42 -0.88 9.28
CA GLY A 322 -1.64 0.08 8.50
C GLY A 322 -1.17 1.27 9.31
N GLN A 323 0.02 1.77 8.99
CA GLN A 323 0.50 3.08 9.37
C GLN A 323 0.77 3.89 8.10
N SER A 324 -0.06 4.91 7.86
CA SER A 324 -0.05 5.67 6.60
C SER A 324 1.25 6.45 6.32
N ALA A 325 2.04 6.75 7.36
CA ALA A 325 3.34 7.41 7.21
C ALA A 325 4.34 6.81 8.20
N THR A 326 5.33 6.08 7.67
CA THR A 326 6.46 5.55 8.43
C THR A 326 7.76 6.03 7.79
N GLY A 327 8.21 5.42 6.68
CA GLY A 327 9.37 5.90 5.92
C GLY A 327 9.17 7.34 5.45
N LYS A 328 7.96 7.71 5.01
CA LYS A 328 7.68 9.09 4.58
C LYS A 328 7.72 10.10 5.71
N LEU A 329 7.33 9.69 6.92
CA LEU A 329 7.42 10.54 8.10
C LEU A 329 8.89 10.78 8.48
N LEU A 330 9.73 9.75 8.40
CA LEU A 330 11.18 9.87 8.59
C LEU A 330 11.79 10.80 7.54
N ASP A 331 11.48 10.60 6.26
CA ASP A 331 11.91 11.50 5.18
C ASP A 331 11.50 12.94 5.46
N HIS A 332 10.26 13.16 5.92
CA HIS A 332 9.76 14.50 6.20
C HIS A 332 10.51 15.15 7.35
N ILE A 333 10.69 14.45 8.48
CA ILE A 333 11.41 14.98 9.66
C ILE A 333 12.85 15.35 9.28
N ILE A 334 13.51 14.50 8.51
CA ILE A 334 14.90 14.74 8.09
C ILE A 334 14.97 15.89 7.10
N ASN A 335 14.19 15.84 6.02
CA ASN A 335 14.26 16.85 4.97
C ASN A 335 13.79 18.24 5.41
N SER A 336 12.93 18.32 6.43
CA SER A 336 12.47 19.60 6.99
C SER A 336 13.39 20.17 8.08
N HIS A 337 14.36 19.39 8.58
CA HIS A 337 15.25 19.87 9.63
C HIS A 337 16.25 20.91 9.08
N PRO A 338 16.44 22.09 9.72
CA PRO A 338 17.32 23.15 9.22
C PRO A 338 18.78 22.72 9.02
N ALA A 339 19.27 21.77 9.81
CA ALA A 339 20.62 21.25 9.70
C ALA A 339 20.85 20.38 8.43
N THR A 340 19.79 19.94 7.75
CA THR A 340 19.89 19.00 6.63
C THR A 340 20.68 19.57 5.47
N ALA A 341 20.53 20.85 5.14
CA ALA A 341 21.34 21.48 4.10
C ALA A 341 22.85 21.45 4.43
N SER A 342 23.22 21.73 5.68
CA SER A 342 24.61 21.70 6.15
C SER A 342 25.18 20.27 6.14
N ILE A 343 24.41 19.31 6.65
CA ILE A 343 24.80 17.89 6.67
C ILE A 343 24.97 17.37 5.24
N MET A 344 24.02 17.65 4.34
CA MET A 344 24.11 17.22 2.94
C MET A 344 25.31 17.84 2.22
N HIS A 345 25.64 19.11 2.48
CA HIS A 345 26.85 19.75 1.95
C HIS A 345 28.14 19.11 2.48
N GLN A 346 28.15 18.63 3.73
CA GLN A 346 29.29 17.87 4.26
C GLN A 346 29.39 16.45 3.68
N LEU A 347 28.26 15.85 3.29
CA LEU A 347 28.18 14.51 2.72
C LEU A 347 28.46 14.45 1.20
N THR A 348 28.43 15.59 0.48
CA THR A 348 28.67 15.70 -0.97
C THR A 348 30.13 15.46 -1.41
N GLY A 349 30.75 14.42 -0.86
CA GLY A 349 31.93 13.77 -1.41
C GLY A 349 31.75 12.30 -1.79
N LYS A 350 30.80 11.54 -1.21
CA LYS A 350 30.79 10.07 -1.39
C LYS A 350 29.47 9.28 -1.28
N MET A 351 28.28 9.87 -1.14
CA MET A 351 27.10 9.04 -0.80
C MET A 351 25.77 9.48 -1.42
N SER A 352 24.96 8.48 -1.79
CA SER A 352 23.55 8.61 -2.21
C SER A 352 22.61 8.86 -1.00
N SER A 353 21.39 9.34 -1.25
CA SER A 353 20.41 9.67 -0.18
C SER A 353 20.14 8.51 0.79
N SER A 354 20.16 7.25 0.32
CA SER A 354 20.01 6.06 1.16
C SER A 354 21.16 5.87 2.15
N GLN A 355 22.39 6.23 1.76
CA GLN A 355 23.58 6.17 2.59
C GLN A 355 23.69 7.36 3.57
N ALA A 356 23.07 8.49 3.25
CA ALA A 356 22.90 9.61 4.19
C ALA A 356 22.03 9.18 5.39
N TYR A 357 20.95 8.45 5.16
CA TYR A 357 20.08 7.94 6.24
C TYR A 357 20.80 6.99 7.20
N SER A 358 21.62 6.05 6.69
CA SER A 358 22.41 5.19 7.58
C SER A 358 23.44 5.98 8.39
N THR A 359 23.99 7.06 7.84
CA THR A 359 24.95 7.91 8.57
C THR A 359 24.26 8.71 9.68
N ILE A 360 23.03 9.19 9.43
CA ILE A 360 22.22 9.94 10.42
C ILE A 360 21.71 9.03 11.54
N PHE A 361 21.30 7.78 11.25
CA PHE A 361 20.67 6.89 12.23
C PHE A 361 21.60 5.85 12.87
N VAL A 362 22.66 5.41 12.20
CA VAL A 362 23.57 4.35 12.70
C VAL A 362 24.76 4.95 13.47
N GLY A 363 24.93 6.27 13.48
CA GLY A 363 26.13 6.93 14.00
C GLY A 363 26.05 7.58 15.39
N PRO A 364 25.71 6.90 16.51
CA PRO A 364 26.17 7.35 17.82
C PRO A 364 27.64 6.95 18.08
N SER A 365 28.08 5.78 17.61
CA SER A 365 29.38 5.21 18.00
C SER A 365 30.57 5.82 17.26
N ASP A 366 30.45 6.12 15.96
CA ASP A 366 31.58 6.65 15.19
C ASP A 366 31.68 8.18 15.17
N ILE A 367 30.55 8.90 15.26
CA ILE A 367 30.52 10.37 15.28
C ILE A 367 30.96 10.90 16.65
N ALA A 368 30.73 10.18 17.74
CA ALA A 368 31.23 10.56 19.06
C ALA A 368 32.78 10.56 19.14
N SER A 369 33.47 9.81 18.26
CA SER A 369 34.93 9.73 18.23
C SER A 369 35.61 10.86 17.44
N LYS A 370 34.86 11.57 16.57
CA LYS A 370 35.35 12.69 15.77
C LYS A 370 34.72 13.99 16.28
N LYS A 371 35.52 14.72 17.05
CA LYS A 371 35.24 16.00 17.72
C LYS A 371 34.34 16.95 16.92
N GLU A 372 33.48 17.66 17.68
CA GLU A 372 32.66 18.86 17.37
C GLU A 372 31.15 18.71 17.09
N PHE A 373 30.47 17.72 17.68
CA PHE A 373 29.03 17.84 17.99
C PHE A 373 28.79 17.78 19.51
N ALA A 374 29.39 18.72 20.23
CA ALA A 374 29.16 18.91 21.66
C ALA A 374 28.42 20.23 21.89
N SER A 375 27.16 20.31 21.47
CA SER A 375 26.12 21.15 22.09
C SER A 375 24.78 20.98 21.37
N GLY A 376 23.88 20.16 21.94
CA GLY A 376 22.45 20.37 21.72
C GLY A 376 21.55 19.17 21.37
N CYS A 377 22.06 17.95 21.16
CA CYS A 377 21.20 16.79 20.96
C CYS A 377 21.84 15.51 21.51
N SER A 378 21.47 15.14 22.73
CA SER A 378 21.55 13.76 23.19
C SER A 378 20.16 13.32 23.65
N ILE A 379 19.62 12.29 23.00
CA ILE A 379 18.57 11.44 23.60
C ILE A 379 19.28 10.69 24.72
N SER A 380 18.88 10.94 25.97
CA SER A 380 19.55 10.34 27.12
C SER A 380 19.17 8.86 27.27
N ASP A 381 20.10 8.03 27.76
CA ASP A 381 19.92 6.59 27.97
C ASP A 381 18.69 6.21 28.83
N GLN A 382 18.11 7.16 29.57
CA GLN A 382 16.86 6.93 30.32
C GLN A 382 15.63 6.74 29.40
N GLU A 383 15.62 7.33 28.20
CA GLU A 383 14.48 7.25 27.26
C GLU A 383 14.38 5.87 26.59
N HIS A 384 15.48 5.13 26.48
CA HIS A 384 15.51 3.75 26.00
C HIS A 384 14.70 2.78 26.87
N SER A 385 14.60 3.04 28.19
CA SER A 385 13.92 2.14 29.12
C SER A 385 12.39 2.30 29.15
N CYS A 386 11.87 3.49 28.80
CA CYS A 386 10.44 3.81 28.87
C CYS A 386 9.62 3.24 27.69
N LEU A 387 10.23 3.03 26.53
CA LEU A 387 9.55 2.47 25.35
C LEU A 387 9.23 0.97 25.47
N ALA A 388 9.86 0.25 26.41
CA ALA A 388 9.78 -1.20 26.51
C ALA A 388 8.60 -1.72 27.37
N ARG A 389 7.79 -0.88 28.02
CA ARG A 389 6.81 -1.35 29.02
C ARG A 389 5.48 -0.60 29.10
N PHE A 390 4.72 -0.39 28.03
CA PHE A 390 3.30 -0.01 28.19
C PHE A 390 2.36 -0.53 27.07
N PRO A 391 1.13 -0.97 27.40
CA PRO A 391 0.10 -1.30 26.42
C PRO A 391 -0.54 -0.03 25.84
N TRP A 392 -0.68 0.01 24.51
CA TRP A 392 -1.08 1.18 23.75
C TRP A 392 -2.60 1.28 23.57
N LYS A 393 -3.24 2.35 24.07
CA LYS A 393 -4.61 2.74 23.69
C LYS A 393 -4.74 4.27 23.55
N SER A 394 -4.89 4.70 22.29
CA SER A 394 -5.35 6.02 21.81
C SER A 394 -4.39 7.23 21.88
N PHE A 395 -4.38 8.02 20.80
CA PHE A 395 -3.62 9.27 20.64
C PHE A 395 -4.52 10.51 20.74
N ALA A 396 -4.05 11.56 21.41
CA ALA A 396 -4.59 12.90 21.31
C ALA A 396 -3.44 13.92 21.26
N VAL A 397 -3.56 14.95 20.41
CA VAL A 397 -2.58 16.03 20.27
C VAL A 397 -3.14 17.27 20.97
N SER A 398 -2.44 17.82 21.95
CA SER A 398 -2.79 19.11 22.58
C SER A 398 -1.61 20.06 22.60
N ARG A 399 -1.84 21.33 22.27
CA ARG A 399 -0.83 22.42 22.34
C ARG A 399 -0.70 22.92 23.77
N CYS A 400 0.52 23.01 24.28
CA CYS A 400 0.83 23.70 25.54
C CYS A 400 1.67 24.95 25.25
N LYS A 401 1.36 26.07 25.89
CA LYS A 401 2.07 27.35 25.76
C LYS A 401 2.97 27.50 26.99
N THR A 402 4.29 27.42 26.82
CA THR A 402 5.24 27.73 27.90
C THR A 402 5.64 29.20 27.84
N SER A 403 5.98 29.79 28.99
CA SER A 403 6.41 31.18 29.11
C SER A 403 7.75 31.39 28.38
N GLY A 404 7.70 32.10 27.27
CA GLY A 404 8.80 32.31 26.33
C GLY A 404 8.34 31.97 24.92
N ASN A 405 8.66 32.79 23.92
CA ASN A 405 8.11 32.71 22.54
C ASN A 405 8.52 31.45 21.73
N ASP A 406 9.01 30.39 22.36
CA ASP A 406 9.36 29.13 21.70
C ASP A 406 8.23 28.11 21.77
N PHE A 407 7.70 27.74 20.60
CA PHE A 407 6.78 26.61 20.47
C PHE A 407 7.59 25.31 20.35
N ARG A 408 7.44 24.40 21.32
CA ARG A 408 7.90 23.02 21.22
C ARG A 408 6.71 22.06 21.20
N PRO A 409 6.60 21.15 20.22
CA PRO A 409 5.63 20.07 20.31
C PRO A 409 6.07 19.09 21.40
N ILE A 410 5.24 18.94 22.44
CA ILE A 410 5.38 17.88 23.45
C ILE A 410 4.31 16.84 23.15
N PHE A 411 4.73 15.60 22.85
CA PHE A 411 3.82 14.47 22.70
C PHE A 411 3.64 13.80 24.07
N ILE A 412 2.42 13.80 24.61
CA ILE A 412 2.10 13.11 25.87
C ILE A 412 1.39 11.79 25.54
N PHE A 413 1.99 10.67 25.92
CA PHE A 413 1.35 9.36 25.93
C PHE A 413 0.42 9.27 27.15
N ARG A 414 -0.87 8.95 26.96
CA ARG A 414 -1.80 8.77 28.07
C ARG A 414 -2.27 7.31 28.13
N SER A 415 -1.85 6.58 29.15
CA SER A 415 -2.54 5.36 29.58
C SER A 415 -3.50 5.73 30.71
N ARG A 416 -4.77 5.29 30.66
CA ARG A 416 -5.66 5.34 31.83
C ARG A 416 -5.40 4.07 32.65
N GLY A 417 -4.54 4.18 33.66
CA GLY A 417 -4.36 3.18 34.71
C GLY A 417 -3.98 3.90 36.00
N SER A 418 -4.72 3.66 37.07
CA SER A 418 -4.57 4.31 38.37
C SER A 418 -3.22 4.05 39.01
N CYS A 419 -2.46 5.10 39.33
CA CYS A 419 -1.54 5.06 40.46
C CYS A 419 -1.39 6.47 41.05
N SER A 420 -1.97 6.63 42.23
CA SER A 420 -1.85 7.78 43.11
C SER A 420 -0.45 7.81 43.73
N SER A 421 0.36 8.81 43.39
CA SER A 421 1.23 9.57 44.31
C SER A 421 2.25 10.40 43.52
N VAL A 422 2.53 11.58 44.04
CA VAL A 422 3.53 12.55 43.60
C VAL A 422 3.14 13.40 42.38
N LEU A 423 2.16 14.28 42.55
CA LEU A 423 2.19 15.62 41.93
C LEU A 423 1.45 16.59 42.86
N GLY A 424 2.21 17.53 43.42
CA GLY A 424 1.68 18.67 44.15
C GLY A 424 0.85 19.56 43.23
N ASN A 425 -0.31 19.97 43.76
CA ASN A 425 -1.18 21.07 43.37
C ASN A 425 -0.80 21.85 42.10
N TYR A 426 -1.48 21.56 40.99
CA TYR A 426 -2.06 22.59 40.11
C TYR A 426 -3.35 22.03 39.49
N SER A 427 -4.47 22.45 40.05
CA SER A 427 -5.82 22.23 39.55
C SER A 427 -6.15 23.22 38.44
N SER A 428 -6.60 22.70 37.30
CA SER A 428 -7.53 23.28 36.30
C SER A 428 -7.03 23.12 34.86
N LEU A 429 -7.69 22.25 34.10
CA LEU A 429 -7.69 22.30 32.64
C LEU A 429 -9.04 21.77 32.15
N SER A 430 -9.88 22.71 31.74
CA SER A 430 -11.17 22.53 31.10
C SER A 430 -10.98 22.02 29.66
N VAL A 431 -11.83 21.07 29.28
CA VAL A 431 -11.88 20.48 27.93
C VAL A 431 -12.59 21.45 27.00
N TRP A 432 -11.87 21.98 25.99
CA TRP A 432 -12.48 22.73 24.89
C TRP A 432 -12.87 21.78 23.76
N ASN A 433 -14.16 21.48 23.66
CA ASN A 433 -14.79 21.01 22.43
C ASN A 433 -15.08 22.23 21.57
N GLN A 434 -14.60 22.28 20.32
CA GLN A 434 -15.03 23.30 19.36
C GLN A 434 -15.44 22.69 18.02
N THR A 435 -16.75 22.47 17.92
CA THR A 435 -17.57 22.78 16.74
C THR A 435 -17.23 24.18 16.22
N HIS A 436 -16.91 24.31 14.92
CA HIS A 436 -16.66 25.61 14.31
C HIS A 436 -17.96 26.40 14.11
N ASN A 437 -17.98 27.64 14.57
CA ASN A 437 -18.82 28.68 13.99
C ASN A 437 -17.99 29.95 13.77
N ARG A 438 -18.17 30.52 12.58
CA ARG A 438 -17.63 31.75 11.96
C ARG A 438 -16.99 32.80 12.89
N SER A 439 -15.83 33.31 12.51
CA SER A 439 -15.65 34.69 12.00
C SER A 439 -14.18 35.07 11.82
N THR A 440 -13.95 35.94 10.85
CA THR A 440 -12.71 36.59 10.40
C THR A 440 -11.87 37.22 11.52
N HIS A 441 -10.54 37.17 11.40
CA HIS A 441 -9.68 38.37 11.36
C HIS A 441 -8.25 38.06 10.89
N VAL A 442 -7.80 38.90 9.96
CA VAL A 442 -6.42 39.10 9.49
C VAL A 442 -5.52 39.54 10.65
N ILE A 443 -4.24 39.16 10.64
CA ILE A 443 -3.07 40.03 10.89
C ILE A 443 -1.79 39.25 10.50
N ARG A 444 -1.09 39.79 9.50
CA ARG A 444 0.37 39.66 9.20
C ARG A 444 1.15 40.48 10.24
N PRO A 445 2.47 40.32 10.45
CA PRO A 445 3.47 39.56 9.68
C PRO A 445 3.90 38.23 10.32
#